data_AF-L7EGF8-F1
#
_entry.id   AF-L7EGF8-F1
#
_cell.length_a   1.000
_cell.length_b   1.000
_cell.length_c   1.000
_cell.angle_alpha   90.00
_cell.angle_beta   90.00
_cell.angle_gamma   90.00
#
_symmetry.space_group_name_H-M   'P 1'
#
loop_
_entity.id
_entity.type
_entity.pdbx_description
1 polymer ?
#
loop_
_entity_poly.entity_id
_entity_poly.type
_entity_poly.pdbx_seq_one_letter_code
_entity_poly.pdbx_strand_id
1 'polypeptide(L)' 'MPTELRLSDHIGNIDGELQFGDQNFQETCQDCHLEFGDGDQSVWLVCTCQTMDGEWKPTQILLDSQIDNNDSQLEIG' A
#
# COMPACT_ATOMS: atom_id res chain seq x y z
N MET A 1 -21.09 -9.97 0.06
CA MET A 1 -21.33 -8.56 -0.37
C MET A 1 -20.01 -8.03 -0.94
N PRO A 2 -20.00 -7.01 -1.81
CA PRO A 2 -18.75 -6.32 -2.11
C PRO A 2 -18.22 -5.65 -0.84
N THR A 3 -16.90 -5.69 -0.66
CA THR A 3 -16.20 -5.07 0.47
C THR A 3 -15.11 -4.15 -0.08
N GLU A 4 -14.93 -3.01 0.56
CA GLU A 4 -13.98 -1.97 0.16
C GLU A 4 -13.11 -1.61 1.36
N LEU A 5 -11.83 -1.34 1.12
CA LEU A 5 -10.88 -0.85 2.10
C LEU A 5 -10.13 0.34 1.52
N ARG A 6 -10.02 1.41 2.28
CA ARG A 6 -9.27 2.60 1.91
C ARG A 6 -7.84 2.47 2.41
N LEU A 7 -6.90 2.12 1.52
CA LEU A 7 -5.50 1.93 1.87
C LEU A 7 -4.85 3.16 2.50
N SER A 8 -5.28 4.37 2.14
CA SER A 8 -4.73 5.61 2.68
C SER A 8 -5.08 5.89 4.13
N ASP A 9 -6.01 5.13 4.72
CA ASP A 9 -6.29 5.18 6.16
C ASP A 9 -5.22 4.41 6.97
N HIS A 10 -4.39 3.62 6.29
CA HIS A 10 -3.47 2.68 6.93
C HIS A 10 -2.06 2.64 6.33
N ILE A 11 -1.85 3.27 5.18
CA ILE A 11 -0.56 3.35 4.51
C ILE A 11 -0.18 4.83 4.35
N GLY A 12 1.04 5.14 4.77
CA GLY A 12 1.67 6.45 4.56
C GLY A 12 2.98 6.33 3.78
N ASN A 13 3.52 7.49 3.42
CA ASN A 13 4.85 7.62 2.85
C ASN A 13 5.80 8.25 3.90
N ILE A 14 6.82 7.50 4.32
CA ILE A 14 7.85 7.95 5.24
C ILE A 14 9.19 7.98 4.51
N ASP A 15 9.63 9.18 4.14
CA ASP A 15 10.89 9.44 3.43
C ASP A 15 11.07 8.57 2.16
N GLY A 16 9.99 8.51 1.37
CA GLY A 16 9.90 7.77 0.12
C GLY A 16 9.56 6.28 0.29
N GLU A 17 9.38 5.77 1.51
CA GLU A 17 8.99 4.38 1.76
C GLU A 17 7.51 4.26 2.15
N LEU A 18 6.80 3.31 1.53
CA LEU A 18 5.45 2.94 1.98
C LEU A 18 5.52 2.18 3.29
N GLN A 19 4.71 2.58 4.27
CA GLN A 19 4.64 1.93 5.58
C GLN A 19 3.20 1.79 6.08
N PHE A 20 2.89 0.65 6.71
CA PHE A 20 1.64 0.48 7.45
C PHE A 20 1.66 1.27 8.77
N GLY A 21 0.50 1.74 9.21
CA GLY A 21 0.33 2.49 10.45
C GLY A 21 0.40 4.01 10.30
N ASP A 22 0.80 4.49 9.13
CA ASP A 22 0.70 5.89 8.71
C ASP A 22 -0.47 6.08 7.73
N GLN A 23 -0.64 7.29 7.20
CA GLN A 23 -1.79 7.66 6.38
C GLN A 23 -1.41 8.57 5.21
N ASN A 24 -2.32 8.69 4.25
CA ASN A 24 -2.28 9.65 3.15
C ASN A 24 -1.08 9.54 2.18
N PHE A 25 -0.58 8.32 1.92
CA PHE A 25 0.51 8.11 0.95
C PHE A 25 0.24 8.75 -0.43
N GLN A 26 -1.03 8.78 -0.89
CA GLN A 26 -1.40 9.30 -2.20
C GLN A 26 -1.13 10.81 -2.39
N GLU A 27 -0.90 11.56 -1.31
CA GLU A 27 -0.57 12.99 -1.41
C GLU A 27 0.87 13.23 -1.87
N THR A 28 1.75 12.24 -1.66
CA THR A 28 3.20 12.34 -1.95
C THR A 28 3.73 11.13 -2.72
N CYS A 29 2.84 10.33 -3.30
CA CYS A 29 3.16 9.21 -4.16
C CYS A 29 2.38 9.28 -5.48
N GLN A 30 2.97 8.76 -6.54
CA GLN A 30 2.42 8.73 -7.90
C GLN A 30 2.66 7.37 -8.55
N ASP A 31 2.03 7.17 -9.71
CA ASP A 31 2.17 5.96 -10.54
C ASP A 31 1.84 4.65 -9.79
N CYS A 32 0.93 4.75 -8.83
CA CYS A 32 0.53 3.64 -7.97
C CYS A 32 -0.29 2.60 -8.74
N HIS A 33 0.11 1.33 -8.64
CA HIS A 33 -0.56 0.19 -9.25
C HIS A 33 -0.38 -1.07 -8.41
N LEU A 34 -1.21 -2.08 -8.68
CA LEU A 34 -1.12 -3.39 -8.06
C LEU A 34 -0.31 -4.32 -8.95
N GLU A 35 0.63 -5.05 -8.36
CA GLU A 35 1.35 -6.13 -9.02
C GLU A 35 1.04 -7.47 -8.33
N PHE A 36 0.85 -8.52 -9.13
CA PHE A 36 0.63 -9.88 -8.65
C PHE A 36 1.96 -10.63 -8.67
N GLY A 37 2.36 -11.20 -7.53
CA GLY A 37 3.56 -12.03 -7.45
C GLY A 37 3.43 -13.35 -8.20
N ASP A 38 4.56 -14.03 -8.41
CA ASP A 38 4.59 -15.37 -9.01
C ASP A 38 3.69 -16.34 -8.21
N GLY A 39 2.63 -16.83 -8.83
CA GLY A 39 1.70 -17.80 -8.25
C GLY A 39 0.37 -17.27 -7.73
N ASP A 40 -0.04 -16.03 -8.07
CA ASP A 40 -1.38 -15.47 -7.81
C ASP A 40 -1.81 -15.39 -6.32
N GLN A 41 -0.87 -15.51 -5.37
CA GLN A 41 -1.17 -15.51 -3.92
C GLN A 41 -0.51 -14.34 -3.18
N SER A 42 -0.07 -13.30 -3.89
CA SER A 42 0.53 -12.12 -3.26
C SER A 42 0.22 -10.88 -4.07
N VAL A 43 -0.37 -9.88 -3.43
CA VAL A 43 -0.64 -8.58 -4.04
C VAL A 43 0.29 -7.52 -3.46
N TRP A 44 1.04 -6.85 -4.34
CA TRP A 44 1.93 -5.75 -3.99
C TRP A 44 1.30 -4.43 -4.40
N LEU A 45 1.36 -3.43 -3.52
CA LEU A 45 1.17 -2.04 -3.91
C LEU A 45 2.53 -1.46 -4.28
N VAL A 46 2.67 -1.04 -5.53
CA VAL A 46 3.89 -0.43 -6.08
C VAL A 46 3.58 1.03 -6.40
N CYS A 47 4.44 1.94 -5.95
CA CYS A 47 4.31 3.39 -6.18
C CYS A 47 5.69 4.02 -6.38
N THR A 48 5.71 5.26 -6.89
CA THR A 48 6.86 6.16 -6.78
C THR A 48 6.55 7.22 -5.74
N CYS A 49 7.30 7.29 -4.66
CA CYS A 49 7.04 8.19 -3.54
C CYS A 49 8.16 9.23 -3.36
N GLN A 50 7.77 10.41 -2.91
CA GLN A 50 8.69 11.53 -2.68
C GLN A 50 9.41 11.38 -1.33
N THR A 51 10.72 11.60 -1.32
CA THR A 51 11.55 11.69 -0.11
C THR A 51 11.43 13.07 0.54
N MET A 52 11.94 13.23 1.77
CA MET A 52 11.98 14.54 2.43
C MET A 52 12.84 15.56 1.70
N ASP A 53 13.84 15.09 0.95
CA ASP A 53 14.71 15.92 0.09
C ASP A 53 14.05 16.29 -1.25
N GLY A 54 12.84 15.79 -1.51
CA GLY A 54 12.05 16.08 -2.70
C GLY A 54 12.36 15.18 -3.90
N GLU A 55 13.26 14.21 -3.75
CA GLU A 55 13.56 13.19 -4.77
C GLU A 55 12.42 12.17 -4.86
N TRP A 56 12.24 11.57 -6.04
CA TRP A 56 11.22 10.53 -6.26
C TRP A 56 11.90 9.18 -6.39
N LYS A 57 11.46 8.20 -5.61
CA LYS A 57 12.00 6.84 -5.68
C LYS A 57 10.89 5.78 -5.76
N PRO A 58 11.13 4.65 -6.45
CA PRO A 58 10.21 3.53 -6.46
C PRO A 58 10.20 2.84 -5.08
N THR A 59 9.03 2.43 -4.64
CA THR A 59 8.82 1.67 -3.40
C THR A 59 7.66 0.69 -3.57
N GLN A 60 7.65 -0.38 -2.78
CA GLN A 60 6.62 -1.40 -2.82
C GLN A 60 6.31 -1.92 -1.42
N ILE A 61 5.06 -2.30 -1.19
CA ILE A 61 4.62 -2.92 0.05
C ILE A 61 3.71 -4.11 -0.24
N LEU A 62 3.93 -5.22 0.49
CA LEU A 62 3.11 -6.43 0.37
C LEU A 62 1.82 -6.25 1.17
N LEU A 63 0.67 -6.26 0.49
CA LEU A 63 -0.63 -6.06 1.11
C LEU A 63 -1.06 -7.26 1.97
N ASP A 64 -0.79 -8.47 1.48
CA ASP A 64 -1.10 -9.75 2.11
C ASP A 64 -0.41 -9.95 3.48
N SER A 65 0.57 -9.10 3.82
CA SER A 65 1.27 -9.20 5.11
C SER A 65 0.43 -8.70 6.30
N GLN A 66 -0.51 -7.80 6.06
CA GLN A 66 -1.25 -7.08 7.10
C GLN A 66 -2.75 -6.99 6.81
N ILE A 67 -3.20 -7.31 5.60
CA ILE A 67 -4.62 -7.30 5.25
C ILE A 67 -5.14 -8.75 5.27
N ASP A 68 -6.06 -9.03 6.18
CA ASP A 68 -6.77 -10.31 6.27
C ASP A 68 -8.24 -10.13 5.84
N ASN A 69 -8.84 -11.19 5.30
CA ASN A 69 -10.25 -11.21 4.94
C ASN A 69 -10.99 -12.16 5.87
N ASN A 70 -11.51 -11.63 6.97
CA ASN A 70 -12.21 -12.41 7.96
C ASN A 70 -13.73 -12.31 7.73
N ASP A 71 -14.35 -13.45 7.37
CA ASP A 71 -15.81 -13.57 7.24
C ASP A 71 -16.50 -12.48 6.39
N SER A 72 -15.93 -12.19 5.22
CA SER A 72 -16.40 -11.16 4.26
C SER A 72 -16.09 -9.70 4.64
N GLN A 73 -15.27 -9.46 5.66
CA GLN A 73 -14.72 -8.14 5.99
C GLN A 73 -13.21 -8.12 5.73
N LEU A 74 -12.76 -7.10 5.00
CA LEU A 74 -11.35 -6.86 4.77
C LEU A 74 -10.85 -5.99 5.92
N GLU A 75 -10.02 -6.56 6.79
CA GLU A 75 -9.50 -5.92 8.00
C GLU A 75 -7.97 -5.93 7.99
N ILE A 76 -7.37 -4.97 8.68
CA ILE A 76 -5.92 -5.00 8.94
C ILE A 76 -5.67 -5.78 10.24
N GLY A 77 -4.83 -6.81 10.18
CA GLY A 77 -4.50 -7.73 11.27
C GLY A 77 -3.28 -7.33 12.09
#